data_AF-A0A9Q1CE83-F1
#
_entry.id   AF-A0A9Q1CE83-F1
#
_cell.length_a   1.000
_cell.length_b   1.000
_cell.length_c   1.000
_cell.angle_alpha   90.00
_cell.angle_beta   90.00
_cell.angle_gamma   90.00
#
_symmetry.space_group_name_H-M   'P 1'
#
loop_
_entity.id
_entity.type
_entity.pdbx_description
1 polymer ?
#
loop_
_entity_poly.entity_id
_entity_poly.type
_entity_poly.pdbx_seq_one_letter_code
_entity_poly.pdbx_strand_id
1 'polypeptide(L)'
;MRKLDNDGIRMSLCHKGVEWYSNPPTVSHIRGAWERIIVCEVDFEGIVKEQLVDEDVLRKVAIEVGQILNYRPITANSVDSRDAEPLTPKHLFGESKSRWVFRELRQD
;
A
#
# COMPACT_ATOMS: atom_id res chain seq x y z
N MET A 1 13.13 18.97 -1.97
CA MET A 1 11.86 18.28 -1.68
C MET A 1 10.73 19.21 -2.07
N ARG A 2 9.86 18.86 -3.04
CA ARG A 2 8.68 19.66 -3.37
C ARG A 2 7.72 19.60 -2.17
N LYS A 3 7.20 20.75 -1.72
CA LYS A 3 6.19 20.79 -0.66
C LYS A 3 4.85 20.38 -1.28
N LEU A 4 4.12 19.51 -0.59
CA LEU A 4 2.75 19.13 -0.97
C LEU A 4 1.82 20.33 -0.75
N ASP A 5 0.91 20.55 -1.70
CA ASP A 5 -0.18 21.52 -1.56
C ASP A 5 -1.27 20.94 -0.64
N ASN A 6 -1.08 21.12 0.66
CA ASN A 6 -1.97 20.59 1.68
C ASN A 6 -3.36 21.23 1.64
N ASP A 7 -3.47 22.48 1.20
CA ASP A 7 -4.73 23.22 1.20
C ASP A 7 -5.61 22.78 0.03
N GLY A 8 -5.03 22.62 -1.15
CA GLY A 8 -5.71 22.02 -2.30
C GLY A 8 -6.20 20.60 -2.02
N ILE A 9 -5.36 19.77 -1.40
CA ILE A 9 -5.72 18.39 -1.02
C ILE A 9 -6.86 18.39 0.01
N ARG A 10 -6.76 19.21 1.06
CA ARG A 10 -7.83 19.35 2.06
C ARG A 10 -9.15 19.71 1.42
N MET A 11 -9.13 20.68 0.49
CA MET A 11 -10.37 21.12 -0.13
C MET A 11 -10.97 20.06 -1.06
N SER A 12 -10.15 19.35 -1.82
CA SER A 12 -10.61 18.23 -2.65
C SER A 12 -11.25 17.11 -1.81
N LEU A 13 -10.62 16.75 -0.69
CA LEU A 13 -11.04 15.63 0.16
C LEU A 13 -12.21 15.96 1.08
N CYS A 14 -12.37 17.23 1.47
CA CYS A 14 -13.51 17.71 2.26
C CYS A 14 -14.84 17.39 1.57
N HIS A 15 -14.93 17.56 0.25
CA HIS A 15 -16.12 17.19 -0.53
C HIS A 15 -16.46 15.69 -0.47
N LYS A 16 -15.49 14.84 -0.12
CA LYS A 16 -15.66 13.39 0.06
C LYS A 16 -15.86 13.00 1.54
N GLY A 17 -15.99 13.98 2.44
CA GLY A 17 -16.07 13.74 3.88
C GLY A 17 -14.76 13.19 4.48
N VAL A 18 -13.63 13.40 3.82
CA VAL A 18 -12.32 12.92 4.25
C VAL A 18 -11.50 14.07 4.82
N GLU A 19 -11.07 13.93 6.08
CA GLU A 19 -10.17 14.87 6.72
C GLU A 19 -8.71 14.53 6.39
N TRP A 20 -8.00 15.47 5.76
CA TRP A 20 -6.57 15.31 5.48
C TRP A 20 -5.71 15.81 6.64
N TYR A 21 -4.76 14.97 7.06
CA TYR A 21 -3.75 15.28 8.05
C TYR A 21 -2.36 15.07 7.44
N SER A 22 -1.57 16.15 7.33
CA SER A 22 -0.17 16.03 6.94
C SER A 22 0.61 15.30 8.04
N ASN A 23 1.44 14.34 7.66
CA ASN A 23 2.29 13.60 8.60
C ASN A 23 3.26 14.56 9.30
N PRO A 24 3.11 14.85 10.61
CA PRO A 24 4.03 15.70 11.32
C PRO A 24 5.33 14.92 11.56
N PRO A 25 6.52 15.54 11.46
CA PRO A 25 7.80 14.84 11.58
C PRO A 25 8.01 14.10 12.92
N THR A 26 7.20 14.41 13.94
CA THR A 26 7.33 13.92 15.32
C THR A 26 6.39 12.76 15.69
N VAL A 27 5.53 12.29 14.79
CA VAL A 27 4.51 11.27 15.12
C VAL A 27 4.94 9.88 14.67
N SER A 28 5.92 9.29 15.37
CA SER A 28 6.49 7.97 15.04
C SER A 28 5.47 6.81 15.11
N HIS A 29 4.47 6.91 15.98
CA HIS A 29 3.50 5.83 16.20
C HIS A 29 2.49 5.67 15.05
N ILE A 30 2.07 6.77 14.40
CA ILE A 30 1.24 6.71 13.18
C ILE A 30 2.08 6.29 11.96
N ARG A 31 3.37 6.63 11.99
CA ARG A 31 4.32 6.25 10.95
C ARG A 31 4.67 4.77 10.90
N GLY A 32 4.55 4.01 12.00
CA GLY A 32 5.02 2.62 12.03
C GLY A 32 4.40 1.69 10.97
N ALA A 33 3.11 1.82 10.67
CA ALA A 33 2.46 1.04 9.60
C ALA A 33 2.94 1.49 8.21
N TRP A 34 3.07 2.80 7.99
CA TRP A 34 3.55 3.39 6.75
C TRP A 34 5.02 3.05 6.49
N GLU A 35 5.86 3.10 7.53
CA GLU A 35 7.26 2.71 7.48
C GLU A 35 7.42 1.22 7.15
N ARG A 36 6.57 0.35 7.71
CA ARG A 36 6.55 -1.06 7.29
C ARG A 36 6.16 -1.26 5.82
N ILE A 37 5.26 -0.43 5.29
CA ILE A 37 4.91 -0.43 3.86
C ILE A 37 6.09 0.07 3.02
N ILE A 38 6.84 1.07 3.49
CA ILE A 38 8.06 1.55 2.81
C ILE A 38 9.17 0.52 2.82
N VAL A 39 9.33 -0.27 3.89
CA VAL A 39 10.29 -1.39 3.85
C VAL A 39 9.93 -2.38 2.72
N CYS A 40 8.67 -2.41 2.29
CA CYS A 40 8.24 -3.21 1.14
C CYS A 40 8.46 -2.51 -0.22
N GLU A 41 8.76 -1.21 -0.28
CA GLU A 41 9.25 -0.55 -1.51
C GLU A 41 10.58 -1.13 -1.98
N VAL A 42 11.35 -1.75 -1.07
CA VAL A 42 12.57 -2.51 -1.42
C VAL A 42 12.26 -3.65 -2.40
N ASP A 43 11.08 -4.27 -2.29
CA ASP A 43 10.65 -5.31 -3.24
C ASP A 43 10.41 -4.72 -4.63
N PHE A 44 9.87 -3.49 -4.69
CA PHE A 44 9.60 -2.79 -5.95
C PHE A 44 10.90 -2.37 -6.66
N GLU A 45 11.83 -1.77 -5.92
CA GLU A 45 13.16 -1.39 -6.43
C GLU A 45 13.97 -2.62 -6.85
N GLY A 46 13.86 -3.74 -6.13
CA GLY A 46 14.49 -5.00 -6.50
C GLY A 46 13.95 -5.63 -7.79
N ILE A 47 12.68 -5.38 -8.13
CA ILE A 47 12.03 -5.90 -9.35
C ILE A 47 12.35 -5.04 -10.57
N VAL A 48 12.24 -3.71 -10.47
CA VAL A 48 12.45 -2.78 -11.59
C VAL A 48 13.95 -2.48 -11.79
N LYS A 49 14.72 -2.42 -10.71
CA LYS A 49 16.16 -2.07 -10.70
C LYS A 49 16.42 -0.80 -11.52
N GLU A 50 17.47 -0.80 -12.34
CA GLU A 50 17.86 0.31 -13.21
C GLU A 50 17.18 0.24 -14.60
N GLN A 51 16.12 -0.56 -14.76
CA GLN A 51 15.45 -0.68 -16.05
C GLN A 51 14.57 0.53 -16.33
N LEU A 52 14.71 1.07 -17.55
CA LEU A 52 13.71 1.99 -18.11
C LEU A 52 12.50 1.16 -18.52
N VAL A 53 11.45 1.23 -17.70
CA VAL A 53 10.16 0.58 -17.97
C VAL A 53 9.16 1.61 -18.48
N ASP A 54 8.27 1.16 -19.37
CA ASP A 54 7.11 1.96 -19.76
C ASP A 54 6.08 2.03 -18.62
N GLU A 55 5.13 2.95 -18.75
CA GLU A 55 4.11 3.17 -17.73
C GLU A 55 3.25 1.91 -17.46
N ASP A 56 2.95 1.14 -18.50
CA ASP A 56 2.11 -0.05 -18.39
C ASP A 56 2.81 -1.18 -17.64
N VAL A 57 4.10 -1.36 -17.87
CA VAL A 57 4.96 -2.31 -17.16
C VAL A 57 5.09 -1.86 -15.71
N LEU A 58 5.36 -0.58 -15.45
CA LEU A 58 5.42 -0.04 -14.10
C LEU A 58 4.10 -0.27 -13.33
N ARG A 59 2.96 -0.01 -13.98
CA ARG A 59 1.61 -0.21 -13.43
C ARG A 59 1.38 -1.68 -13.08
N LYS A 60 1.72 -2.60 -13.98
CA LYS A 60 1.61 -4.04 -13.75
C LYS A 60 2.48 -4.48 -12.57
N VAL A 61 3.74 -4.05 -12.52
CA VAL A 61 4.64 -4.37 -11.40
C VAL A 61 4.06 -3.85 -10.08
N ALA A 62 3.53 -2.63 -10.05
CA ALA A 62 2.92 -2.06 -8.84
C ALA A 62 1.69 -2.85 -8.36
N ILE A 63 0.87 -3.33 -9.30
CA ILE A 63 -0.27 -4.20 -9.01
C ILE A 63 0.20 -5.52 -8.38
N GLU A 64 1.17 -6.19 -8.99
CA GLU A 64 1.67 -7.48 -8.52
C GLU A 64 2.34 -7.37 -7.14
N VAL A 65 3.18 -6.35 -6.94
CA VAL A 65 3.77 -6.06 -5.62
C VAL A 65 2.67 -5.79 -4.60
N GLY A 66 1.68 -4.95 -4.94
CA GLY A 66 0.54 -4.69 -4.06
C GLY A 66 -0.24 -5.96 -3.69
N GLN A 67 -0.37 -6.93 -4.61
CA GLN A 67 -0.98 -8.22 -4.31
C GLN A 67 -0.14 -9.02 -3.32
N ILE A 68 1.17 -9.16 -3.58
CA ILE A 68 2.10 -9.87 -2.68
C ILE A 68 2.00 -9.31 -1.26
N LEU A 69 1.98 -7.99 -1.11
CA LEU A 69 1.88 -7.33 0.20
C LEU A 69 0.54 -7.58 0.88
N ASN A 70 -0.57 -7.65 0.14
CA ASN A 70 -1.88 -7.94 0.69
C ASN A 70 -2.04 -9.39 1.17
N TYR A 71 -1.31 -10.34 0.57
CA TYR A 71 -1.29 -11.75 0.98
C TYR A 71 -0.20 -12.06 2.01
N ARG A 72 0.70 -11.12 2.29
CA ARG A 72 1.78 -11.33 3.25
C ARG A 72 1.23 -11.41 4.69
N PRO A 73 1.61 -12.43 5.48
CA PRO A 73 1.28 -12.52 6.90
C PRO A 73 1.71 -11.28 7.69
N ILE A 74 0.78 -10.70 8.46
CA ILE A 74 1.08 -9.68 9.49
C ILE A 74 1.33 -10.31 10.87
N THR A 75 0.92 -11.56 11.06
CA THR A 75 1.26 -12.39 12.22
C THR A 75 2.34 -13.40 11.84
N ALA A 76 3.04 -13.94 12.85
CA ALA A 76 3.99 -15.03 12.61
C ALA A 76 3.25 -16.24 12.01
N ASN A 77 3.93 -16.94 11.09
CA ASN A 77 3.44 -18.22 10.59
C ASN A 77 3.57 -19.25 11.71
N SER A 78 2.48 -19.97 11.98
CA SER A 78 2.55 -21.12 12.88
C SER A 78 3.22 -22.31 12.20
N VAL A 79 3.96 -23.08 12.99
CA VAL A 79 4.51 -24.38 12.60
C VAL A 79 3.55 -25.54 12.90
N ASP A 80 2.47 -25.30 13.66
CA ASP A 80 1.43 -26.29 13.94
C ASP A 80 0.35 -26.23 12.85
N SER A 81 0.16 -27.34 12.15
CA SER A 81 -0.88 -27.51 11.11
C SER A 81 -2.32 -27.35 11.60
N ARG A 82 -2.55 -27.37 12.92
CA ARG A 82 -3.88 -27.22 13.55
C ARG A 82 -4.24 -25.76 13.80
N ASP A 83 -3.25 -24.86 13.76
CA ASP A 83 -3.49 -23.44 13.96
C ASP A 83 -4.16 -22.81 12.75
N ALA A 84 -4.89 -21.71 12.99
CA ALA A 84 -5.52 -20.96 11.92
C ALA A 84 -4.48 -20.33 10.99
N GLU A 85 -4.89 -20.09 9.74
CA GLU A 85 -4.07 -19.36 8.77
C GLU A 85 -3.64 -18.00 9.36
N PRO A 86 -2.37 -17.60 9.20
CA PRO A 86 -1.89 -16.32 9.70
C PRO A 86 -2.70 -15.17 9.11
N LEU A 87 -2.92 -14.15 9.92
CA LEU A 87 -3.69 -12.97 9.51
C LEU A 87 -2.91 -12.22 8.43
N THR A 88 -3.58 -11.83 7.35
CA THR A 88 -3.03 -11.02 6.26
C THR A 88 -3.82 -9.71 6.14
N PRO A 89 -3.27 -8.64 5.54
CA PRO A 89 -4.02 -7.42 5.29
C PRO A 89 -5.31 -7.67 4.49
N LYS A 90 -5.29 -8.62 3.54
CA LYS A 90 -6.49 -9.02 2.78
C LYS A 90 -7.66 -9.42 3.70
N HIS A 91 -7.40 -10.11 4.79
CA HIS A 91 -8.44 -10.55 5.74
C HIS A 91 -9.15 -9.37 6.42
N LEU A 92 -8.47 -8.22 6.59
CA LEU A 92 -9.01 -7.03 7.24
C LEU A 92 -9.86 -6.18 6.29
N PHE A 93 -9.48 -6.10 5.02
CA PHE A 93 -10.14 -5.22 4.05
C PHE A 93 -11.17 -5.94 3.17
N GLY A 94 -11.18 -7.28 3.17
CA GLY A 94 -12.08 -8.12 2.37
C GLY A 94 -11.75 -8.11 0.88
N GLU A 95 -12.13 -9.17 0.16
CA GLU A 95 -11.79 -9.33 -1.27
C GLU A 95 -12.25 -8.16 -2.15
N SER A 96 -13.39 -7.56 -1.82
CA SER A 96 -13.99 -6.49 -2.61
C SER A 96 -13.14 -5.22 -2.65
N LYS A 97 -12.52 -4.80 -1.54
CA LYS A 97 -11.69 -3.58 -1.51
C LYS A 97 -10.32 -3.80 -2.15
N SER A 98 -9.70 -4.96 -1.94
CA SER A 98 -8.47 -5.33 -2.65
C SER A 98 -8.73 -5.32 -4.16
N ARG A 99 -9.83 -5.93 -4.61
CA ARG A 99 -10.21 -5.98 -6.03
C ARG A 99 -10.54 -4.60 -6.60
N TRP A 100 -11.13 -3.68 -5.83
CA TRP A 100 -11.39 -2.29 -6.25
C TRP A 100 -10.10 -1.52 -6.55
N VAL A 101 -9.10 -1.55 -5.67
CA VAL A 101 -7.80 -0.89 -5.89
C VAL A 101 -7.12 -1.43 -7.15
N PHE A 102 -7.16 -2.75 -7.35
CA PHE A 102 -6.58 -3.38 -8.54
C PHE A 102 -7.42 -3.18 -9.82
N ARG A 103 -8.70 -2.80 -9.70
CA ARG A 103 -9.57 -2.53 -10.85
C ARG A 103 -9.34 -1.12 -11.40
N GLU A 104 -9.19 -0.13 -10.51
CA GLU A 104 -8.84 1.25 -10.87
C GLU A 104 -7.47 1.27 -11.58
N LEU A 105 -6.49 0.54 -11.05
CA LEU A 105 -5.17 0.40 -11.67
C LEU A 105 -5.15 -0.46 -12.95
N ARG A 106 -6.25 -1.11 -13.33
CA ARG A 106 -6.38 -1.87 -14.59
C ARG A 106 -7.21 -1.15 -15.65
N GLN A 107 -7.90 -0.06 -15.30
CA GLN A 107 -8.70 0.71 -16.25
C GLN A 107 -7.89 1.90 -16.74
N ASP A 108 -6.96 1.59 -17.65
CA ASP A 108 -6.52 2.36 -18.82
C ASP A 108 -5.58 1.45 -19.62
#